data_AF-A0A1V6KCD3-F1
#
_entry.id   AF-A0A1V6KCD3-F1
#
_cell.length_a   1.000
_cell.length_b   1.000
_cell.length_c   1.000
_cell.angle_alpha   90.00
_cell.angle_beta   90.00
_cell.angle_gamma   90.00
#
_symmetry.space_group_name_H-M   'P 1'
#
loop_
_entity.id
_entity.type
_entity.pdbx_description
1 polymer ?
#
loop_
_entity_poly.entity_id
_entity_poly.type
_entity_poly.pdbx_seq_one_letter_code
_entity_poly.pdbx_strand_id
1 'polypeptide(L)'
;MNKEFWEIRPETSESEINEMIEKVAKFIAERHLAPAGILLFESFRPLHGIGSQALFFILPVAEIIFDSKKYQQFAIMMEDENNIKKLINRMDELDEIYTRERRQENKLKKQHRKAKRKAFYHKLFKKINKTA
;
A
#
# COMPACT_ATOMS: atom_id res chain seq x y z
N MET A 1 27.53 -28.47 17.60
CA MET A 1 27.08 -27.17 17.04
C MET A 1 26.44 -27.50 15.69
N ASN A 2 25.23 -28.04 15.72
CA ASN A 2 24.53 -28.47 14.51
C ASN A 2 23.50 -27.41 14.19
N LYS A 3 23.87 -26.46 13.33
CA LYS A 3 22.91 -25.58 12.67
C LYS A 3 22.35 -26.38 11.51
N GLU A 4 21.43 -27.29 11.82
CA GLU A 4 20.52 -27.78 10.81
C GLU A 4 19.56 -26.63 10.50
N PHE A 5 20.02 -25.75 9.61
CA PHE A 5 19.12 -24.95 8.79
C PHE A 5 18.41 -25.95 7.89
N TRP A 6 17.39 -26.60 8.43
CA TRP A 6 16.41 -27.29 7.63
C TRP A 6 15.92 -26.26 6.62
N GLU A 7 16.28 -26.48 5.36
CA GLU A 7 15.66 -25.90 4.18
C GLU A 7 14.18 -26.30 4.17
N ILE A 8 13.41 -25.79 5.13
CA ILE A 8 11.98 -25.73 5.02
C ILE A 8 11.77 -24.56 4.07
N ARG A 9 11.91 -24.79 2.76
CA ARG A 9 11.09 -24.06 1.81
C ARG A 9 9.69 -24.62 2.05
N PRO A 10 8.81 -23.99 2.86
CA PRO A 10 7.43 -24.42 2.86
C PRO A 10 6.99 -24.38 1.41
N GLU A 11 6.44 -25.49 0.90
CA GLU A 11 5.66 -25.48 -0.33
C GLU A 11 4.50 -24.52 -0.09
N THR A 12 4.77 -23.23 -0.29
CA THR A 12 3.82 -22.15 -0.11
C THR A 12 3.04 -22.11 -1.39
N SER A 13 1.74 -22.34 -1.31
CA SER A 13 0.91 -22.32 -2.50
C SER A 13 0.98 -20.94 -3.16
N GLU A 14 0.82 -20.87 -4.49
CA GLU A 14 0.80 -19.57 -5.18
C GLU A 14 -0.32 -18.65 -4.63
N SER A 15 -1.41 -19.23 -4.14
CA SER A 15 -2.49 -18.49 -3.46
C SER A 15 -1.99 -17.78 -2.21
N GLU A 16 -1.31 -18.50 -1.32
CA GLU A 16 -0.74 -17.92 -0.10
C GLU A 16 0.30 -16.84 -0.42
N ILE A 17 1.11 -17.05 -1.46
CA ILE A 17 2.06 -16.04 -1.94
C ILE A 17 1.34 -14.74 -2.30
N ASN A 18 0.31 -14.86 -3.12
CA ASN A 18 -0.47 -13.72 -3.59
C ASN A 18 -1.22 -13.03 -2.44
N GLU A 19 -1.74 -13.78 -1.46
CA GLU A 19 -2.39 -13.21 -0.27
C GLU A 19 -1.42 -12.39 0.59
N MET A 20 -0.20 -12.88 0.78
CA MET A 20 0.82 -12.17 1.56
C MET A 20 1.27 -10.90 0.83
N ILE A 21 1.46 -10.96 -0.49
CA ILE A 21 1.73 -9.80 -1.33
C ILE A 21 0.61 -8.77 -1.22
N GLU A 22 -0.65 -9.21 -1.36
CA GLU A 22 -1.82 -8.34 -1.27
C GLU A 22 -1.88 -7.62 0.07
N LYS A 23 -1.62 -8.33 1.16
CA LYS A 23 -1.65 -7.77 2.52
C LYS A 23 -0.59 -6.68 2.71
N VAL A 24 0.63 -6.92 2.24
CA VAL A 24 1.73 -5.95 2.34
C VAL A 24 1.46 -4.75 1.43
N ALA A 25 1.06 -4.99 0.19
CA ALA A 25 0.78 -3.92 -0.76
C ALA A 25 -0.31 -2.97 -0.25
N LYS A 26 -1.42 -3.52 0.26
CA LYS A 26 -2.50 -2.74 0.90
C LYS A 26 -1.99 -1.93 2.08
N PHE A 27 -1.27 -2.56 3.00
CA PHE A 27 -0.76 -1.87 4.19
C PHE A 27 0.08 -0.63 3.83
N ILE A 28 0.94 -0.76 2.82
CA ILE A 28 1.84 0.32 2.37
C ILE A 28 1.04 1.39 1.61
N ALA A 29 0.17 0.99 0.68
CA ALA A 29 -0.61 1.92 -0.16
C ALA A 29 -1.62 2.73 0.65
N GLU A 30 -2.32 2.13 1.62
CA GLU A 30 -3.25 2.81 2.53
C GLU A 30 -2.58 3.93 3.35
N ARG A 31 -1.27 3.81 3.59
CA ARG A 31 -0.47 4.79 4.35
C ARG A 31 0.22 5.83 3.45
N HIS A 32 -0.07 5.84 2.15
CA HIS A 32 0.59 6.69 1.17
C HIS A 32 2.11 6.46 1.09
N LEU A 33 2.55 5.24 1.38
CA LEU A 33 3.96 4.85 1.35
C LEU A 33 4.34 4.08 0.07
N ALA A 34 3.39 3.85 -0.85
CA ALA A 34 3.62 3.06 -2.05
C ALA A 34 4.75 3.61 -2.94
N PRO A 35 4.82 4.92 -3.27
CA PRO A 35 5.93 5.45 -4.08
C PRO A 35 7.31 5.23 -3.43
N ALA A 36 7.41 5.42 -2.11
CA ALA A 36 8.65 5.21 -1.37
C ALA A 36 9.02 3.72 -1.32
N GLY A 37 8.05 2.84 -1.10
CA GLY A 37 8.27 1.41 -1.08
C GLY A 37 8.65 0.84 -2.45
N ILE A 38 8.01 1.30 -3.54
CA ILE A 38 8.39 0.92 -4.91
C ILE A 38 9.85 1.27 -5.17
N LEU A 39 10.25 2.53 -4.92
CA LEU A 39 11.62 2.98 -5.13
C LEU A 39 12.62 2.14 -4.32
N LEU A 40 12.29 1.81 -3.07
CA LEU A 40 13.11 0.97 -2.20
C LEU A 40 13.28 -0.44 -2.78
N PHE A 41 12.19 -1.11 -3.15
CA PHE A 41 12.24 -2.46 -3.71
C PHE A 41 12.93 -2.50 -5.07
N GLU A 42 12.72 -1.50 -5.93
CA GLU A 42 13.41 -1.37 -7.21
C GLU A 42 14.93 -1.19 -7.04
N SER A 43 15.35 -0.48 -5.98
CA SER A 43 16.77 -0.25 -5.66
C SER A 43 17.48 -1.53 -5.22
N PHE A 44 16.75 -2.52 -4.69
CA PHE A 44 17.31 -3.79 -4.23
C PHE A 44 17.30 -4.91 -5.27
N ARG A 45 16.78 -4.67 -6.49
CA ARG A 45 16.75 -5.66 -7.57
C ARG A 45 18.10 -6.34 -7.94
N PRO A 46 19.30 -5.73 -7.79
CA PRO A 46 20.54 -6.43 -8.16
C PRO A 46 21.12 -7.39 -7.11
N LEU A 47 20.45 -7.65 -5.99
CA LEU A 47 21.05 -8.40 -4.87
C LEU A 47 20.70 -9.90 -4.86
N HIS A 48 21.21 -10.65 -5.83
CA HIS A 48 21.29 -12.10 -5.69
C HIS A 48 22.19 -12.44 -4.47
N GLY A 49 21.58 -12.96 -3.40
CA GLY A 49 22.28 -13.49 -2.21
C GLY A 49 22.37 -12.59 -0.97
N ILE A 50 21.99 -11.30 -1.04
CA ILE A 50 21.90 -10.40 0.14
C ILE A 50 20.43 -10.12 0.52
N GLY A 51 19.47 -10.53 -0.30
CA GLY A 51 18.03 -10.33 -0.09
C GLY A 51 17.55 -10.76 1.31
N SER A 52 18.01 -11.92 1.81
CA SER A 52 17.64 -12.41 3.14
C SER A 52 18.04 -11.45 4.26
N GLN A 53 19.17 -10.75 4.15
CA GLN A 53 19.61 -9.74 5.13
C GLN A 53 18.93 -8.38 4.95
N ALA A 54 18.64 -7.98 3.72
CA ALA A 54 17.90 -6.75 3.43
C ALA A 54 16.44 -6.82 3.92
N LEU A 55 15.83 -8.02 3.88
CA LEU A 55 14.47 -8.22 4.37
C LEU A 55 14.38 -8.04 5.89
N PHE A 56 15.42 -8.40 6.67
CA PHE A 56 15.48 -8.12 8.12
C PHE A 56 15.44 -6.61 8.46
N PHE A 57 15.80 -5.71 7.53
CA PHE A 57 15.62 -4.26 7.74
C PHE A 57 14.16 -3.80 7.65
N ILE A 58 13.26 -4.62 7.07
CA ILE A 58 11.82 -4.34 6.98
C ILE A 58 11.08 -4.83 8.25
N LEU A 59 11.76 -5.52 9.18
CA LEU A 59 11.21 -6.03 10.45
C LEU A 59 10.29 -5.05 11.21
N PRO A 60 10.62 -3.76 11.39
CA PRO A 60 9.78 -2.85 12.19
C PRO A 60 8.38 -2.65 11.62
N VAL A 61 8.23 -2.83 10.29
CA VAL A 61 6.95 -2.71 9.59
C VAL A 61 6.26 -4.07 9.49
N ALA A 62 7.05 -5.14 9.40
CA ALA A 62 6.53 -6.47 9.15
C ALA A 62 5.88 -7.13 10.37
N GLU A 63 6.34 -6.87 11.60
CA GLU A 63 5.68 -7.37 12.83
C GLU A 63 4.26 -6.81 13.01
N ILE A 64 3.96 -5.66 12.39
CA ILE A 64 2.60 -5.09 12.37
C ILE A 64 1.68 -5.91 11.45
N ILE A 65 2.25 -6.57 10.44
CA ILE A 65 1.52 -7.23 9.35
C ILE A 65 1.48 -8.75 9.55
N PHE A 66 2.55 -9.36 10.10
CA PHE A 66 2.74 -10.80 10.20
C PHE A 66 3.23 -11.23 11.58
N ASP A 67 2.90 -12.47 11.97
CA ASP A 67 3.63 -13.17 13.02
C ASP A 67 5.05 -13.54 12.55
N SER A 68 5.95 -13.86 13.49
CA SER A 68 7.36 -14.15 13.18
C SER A 68 7.56 -15.27 12.16
N LYS A 69 6.65 -16.25 12.08
CA LYS A 69 6.77 -17.38 11.15
C LYS A 69 6.36 -16.97 9.73
N LYS A 70 5.22 -16.29 9.59
CA LYS A 70 4.75 -15.74 8.32
C LYS A 70 5.71 -14.68 7.78
N TYR A 71 6.35 -13.92 8.64
CA TYR A 71 7.39 -12.99 8.22
C TYR A 71 8.60 -13.69 7.59
N GLN A 72 9.14 -14.73 8.24
CA GLN A 72 10.25 -15.52 7.67
C GLN A 72 9.86 -16.14 6.32
N GLN A 73 8.64 -16.67 6.23
CA GLN A 73 8.09 -17.20 4.99
C GLN A 73 8.00 -16.12 3.89
N PHE A 74 7.49 -14.93 4.22
CA PHE A 74 7.45 -13.79 3.30
C PHE A 74 8.84 -13.41 2.82
N ALA A 75 9.81 -13.37 3.74
CA ALA A 75 11.18 -13.02 3.41
C ALA A 75 11.79 -14.02 2.41
N ILE A 76 11.64 -15.33 2.67
CA ILE A 76 12.10 -16.39 1.75
C ILE A 76 11.42 -16.25 0.38
N MET A 77 10.11 -15.98 0.34
CA MET A 77 9.38 -15.79 -0.92
C MET A 77 9.85 -14.58 -1.72
N MET A 78 10.28 -13.51 -1.05
CA MET A 78 10.80 -12.30 -1.70
C MET A 78 12.21 -12.47 -2.27
N GLU A 79 12.88 -13.61 -2.07
CA GLU A 79 14.11 -13.95 -2.80
C GLU A 79 13.84 -14.20 -4.29
N ASP A 80 12.61 -14.56 -4.67
CA ASP A 80 12.17 -14.65 -6.05
C ASP A 80 11.83 -13.26 -6.61
N GLU A 81 12.59 -12.84 -7.62
CA GLU A 81 12.39 -11.55 -8.31
C GLU A 81 10.97 -11.41 -8.88
N ASN A 82 10.32 -12.50 -9.28
CA ASN A 82 8.94 -12.46 -9.77
C ASN A 82 7.97 -12.04 -8.68
N ASN A 83 8.20 -12.47 -7.43
CA ASN A 83 7.37 -12.08 -6.30
C ASN A 83 7.60 -10.61 -5.91
N ILE A 84 8.84 -10.11 -6.00
CA ILE A 84 9.13 -8.67 -5.85
C ILE A 84 8.39 -7.87 -6.93
N LYS A 85 8.44 -8.30 -8.19
CA LYS A 85 7.72 -7.63 -9.30
C LYS A 85 6.21 -7.63 -9.06
N LYS A 86 5.63 -8.77 -8.63
CA LYS A 86 4.22 -8.87 -8.24
C LYS A 86 3.88 -7.86 -7.14
N LEU A 87 4.72 -7.73 -6.11
CA LEU A 87 4.53 -6.77 -5.02
C LEU A 87 4.59 -5.31 -5.50
N ILE A 88 5.61 -4.94 -6.26
CA ILE A 88 5.77 -3.58 -6.81
C ILE A 88 4.56 -3.20 -7.66
N ASN A 89 4.19 -4.04 -8.62
CA ASN A 89 3.04 -3.79 -9.50
C ASN A 89 1.76 -3.61 -8.68
N ARG A 90 1.57 -4.46 -7.66
CA ARG A 90 0.37 -4.38 -6.83
C ARG A 90 0.31 -3.12 -5.98
N MET A 91 1.46 -2.65 -5.48
CA MET A 91 1.55 -1.38 -4.76
C MET A 91 1.21 -0.18 -5.65
N ASP A 92 1.71 -0.18 -6.89
CA ASP A 92 1.44 0.88 -7.86
C ASP A 92 -0.04 0.96 -8.23
N GLU A 93 -0.66 -0.20 -8.52
CA GLU A 93 -2.10 -0.30 -8.77
C GLU A 93 -2.94 0.29 -7.62
N LEU A 94 -2.62 -0.10 -6.38
CA LEU A 94 -3.36 0.35 -5.20
C LEU A 94 -3.15 1.85 -4.94
N ASP A 95 -1.94 2.37 -5.11
CA ASP A 95 -1.68 3.82 -4.97
C ASP A 95 -2.50 4.62 -5.98
N GLU A 96 -2.59 4.13 -7.21
CA GLU A 96 -3.37 4.77 -8.25
C GLU A 96 -4.87 4.77 -7.90
N ILE A 97 -5.40 3.64 -7.44
CA ILE A 97 -6.79 3.51 -6.98
C ILE A 97 -7.08 4.51 -5.86
N TYR A 98 -6.31 4.49 -4.78
CA TYR A 98 -6.53 5.37 -3.63
C TYR A 98 -6.35 6.85 -3.99
N THR A 99 -5.39 7.17 -4.87
CA THR A 99 -5.20 8.54 -5.36
C THR A 99 -6.39 9.00 -6.20
N ARG A 100 -6.94 8.15 -7.07
CA ARG A 100 -8.14 8.47 -7.87
C ARG A 100 -9.36 8.68 -6.96
N GLU A 101 -9.62 7.78 -6.01
CA GLU A 101 -10.74 7.88 -5.06
C GLU A 101 -10.69 9.19 -4.27
N ARG A 102 -9.52 9.51 -3.69
CA ARG A 102 -9.30 10.76 -2.96
C ARG A 102 -9.52 12.00 -3.84
N ARG A 103 -9.10 11.96 -5.11
CA ARG A 103 -9.34 13.05 -6.07
C ARG A 103 -10.84 13.22 -6.36
N GLN A 104 -11.58 12.13 -6.51
CA GLN A 104 -13.04 12.17 -6.73
C GLN A 104 -13.77 12.72 -5.51
N GLU A 105 -13.46 12.24 -4.30
CA GLU A 105 -14.04 12.77 -3.07
C GLU A 105 -13.79 14.28 -2.92
N ASN A 106 -12.55 14.72 -3.17
CA ASN A 106 -12.19 16.12 -3.07
C ASN A 106 -12.93 17.00 -4.10
N LYS A 107 -13.20 16.47 -5.30
CA LYS A 107 -14.04 17.15 -6.31
C LYS A 107 -15.47 17.28 -5.80
N LEU A 108 -16.07 16.20 -5.29
CA LEU A 108 -17.43 16.21 -4.74
C LEU A 108 -17.55 17.19 -3.56
N LYS A 109 -16.61 17.13 -2.60
CA LYS A 109 -16.53 18.06 -1.45
C LYS A 109 -16.46 19.52 -1.93
N LYS A 110 -15.66 19.82 -2.96
CA LYS A 110 -15.57 21.17 -3.54
C LYS A 110 -16.89 21.60 -4.21
N GLN A 111 -17.55 20.72 -4.96
CA GLN A 111 -18.84 21.00 -5.60
C GLN A 111 -19.93 21.27 -4.56
N HIS A 112 -20.05 20.43 -3.54
CA HIS A 112 -21.00 20.63 -2.44
C HIS A 112 -20.78 21.96 -1.71
N ARG A 113 -19.52 22.33 -1.43
CA ARG A 113 -19.19 23.62 -0.81
C ARG A 113 -19.61 24.81 -1.68
N LYS A 114 -19.37 24.74 -2.99
CA LYS A 114 -19.80 25.79 -3.95
C LYS A 114 -21.34 25.90 -4.03
N ALA A 115 -22.03 24.77 -4.13
CA ALA A 115 -23.49 24.72 -4.18
C ALA A 115 -24.13 25.30 -2.91
N LYS A 116 -23.63 24.92 -1.72
CA LYS A 116 -24.08 25.48 -0.43
C LYS A 116 -23.88 26.99 -0.37
N ARG A 117 -22.71 27.51 -0.79
CA ARG A 117 -22.45 28.96 -0.83
C ARG A 117 -23.42 29.68 -1.78
N LYS A 118 -23.63 29.17 -3.00
CA LYS A 118 -24.56 29.76 -3.96
C LYS A 118 -26.00 29.81 -3.41
N ALA A 119 -26.47 28.71 -2.82
CA ALA A 119 -27.80 28.65 -2.19
C ALA A 119 -27.93 29.64 -1.02
N PHE A 120 -26.88 29.78 -0.20
CA PHE A 120 -26.84 30.74 0.90
C PHE A 120 -26.97 32.19 0.41
N TYR A 121 -26.15 32.61 -0.57
CA TYR A 121 -26.26 33.95 -1.15
C TYR A 121 -27.63 34.19 -1.78
N HIS A 122 -28.16 33.22 -2.54
CA HIS A 122 -29.49 33.32 -3.13
C HIS A 122 -30.59 33.55 -2.07
N LYS A 123 -30.52 32.86 -0.93
CA LYS A 123 -31.45 33.03 0.19
C LYS A 123 -31.33 34.42 0.84
N LEU A 124 -30.11 34.95 0.99
CA LEU A 124 -29.86 36.29 1.52
C LEU A 124 -30.42 37.39 0.62
N PHE A 125 -30.09 37.37 -0.68
CA PHE A 125 -30.58 38.38 -1.63
C PHE A 125 -32.10 38.37 -1.75
N LYS A 126 -32.72 37.18 -1.77
CA LYS A 126 -34.20 37.06 -1.77
C LYS A 126 -34.83 37.64 -0.51
N LYS A 127 -34.17 37.54 0.65
CA LYS A 127 -34.67 38.11 1.91
C LYS A 127 -34.61 39.64 1.87
N ILE A 128 -33.49 40.21 1.44
CA ILE A 128 -33.28 41.67 1.36
C ILE A 128 -34.34 42.32 0.45
N ASN A 129 -34.57 41.76 -0.74
CA ASN A 129 -35.57 42.27 -1.70
C ASN A 129 -37.04 42.09 -1.26
N LYS A 130 -37.31 41.33 -0.20
CA LYS A 130 -38.67 41.14 0.35
C LYS A 130 -38.97 42.08 1.53
N THR A 131 -37.93 42.76 2.05
CA THR A 131 -38.01 43.70 3.18
C THR A 131 -37.76 45.16 2.78
N ALA A 132 -37.43 45.40 1.51
CA ALA A 132 -37.44 46.72 0.86
C ALA A 132 -38.72 46.85 0.04
#